data_AF-A0A527ZP54-F1
#
_entry.id   AF-A0A527ZP54-F1
#
_cell.length_a   1.000
_cell.length_b   1.000
_cell.length_c   1.000
_cell.angle_alpha   90.00
_cell.angle_beta   90.00
_cell.angle_gamma   90.00
#
_symmetry.space_group_name_H-M   'P 1'
#
loop_
_entity.id
_entity.type
_entity.pdbx_description
1 polymer ?
#
loop_
_entity_poly.entity_id
_entity_poly.type
_entity_poly.pdbx_seq_one_letter_code
_entity_poly.pdbx_strand_id
1 'polypeptide(L)'
;VSSAMNKPINTIFVRKAPKPHGTRDVIEGLGPKEDLEGKVVLIVDDVATSGKSILKAIEEVRRVGGIVGDAACLVDRDEGATALLAQHGVTLHSVLHASEFVERH
;
A
#
# COMPACT_ATOMS: atom_id res chain seq x y z
N VAL A 1 6.32 -2.53 13.77
CA VAL A 1 7.71 -2.70 13.30
C VAL A 1 7.80 -3.99 12.49
N SER A 2 8.23 -3.89 11.22
CA SER A 2 8.70 -5.08 10.50
C SER A 2 10.03 -5.54 11.13
N SER A 3 10.18 -6.86 11.37
CA SER A 3 11.24 -7.42 12.23
C SER A 3 12.22 -8.35 11.50
N ALA A 4 11.91 -8.75 10.26
CA ALA A 4 12.56 -9.88 9.59
C ALA A 4 14.09 -9.74 9.41
N MET A 5 14.62 -8.51 9.33
CA MET A 5 16.02 -8.24 8.99
C MET A 5 16.83 -7.57 10.12
N ASN A 6 16.32 -7.58 11.37
CA ASN A 6 16.93 -6.84 12.50
C ASN A 6 17.17 -5.34 12.20
N LYS A 7 16.39 -4.80 11.26
CA LYS A 7 16.33 -3.39 10.89
C LYS A 7 14.86 -2.98 11.00
N PRO A 8 14.45 -2.33 12.11
CA PRO A 8 13.06 -1.97 12.31
C PRO A 8 12.60 -1.00 11.22
N ILE A 9 11.53 -1.36 10.52
CA ILE A 9 10.86 -0.47 9.57
C ILE A 9 9.62 0.09 10.27
N ASN A 10 9.49 1.42 10.27
CA ASN A 10 8.30 2.11 10.76
C ASN A 10 7.11 1.71 9.90
N THR A 11 5.98 1.42 10.54
CA THR A 11 4.79 0.87 9.88
C THR A 11 3.60 1.74 10.18
N ILE A 12 2.85 2.08 9.14
CA ILE A 12 1.57 2.76 9.24
C ILE A 12 0.46 1.85 8.69
N PHE A 13 -0.78 2.10 9.10
CA PHE A 13 -1.95 1.43 8.56
C PHE A 13 -2.91 2.46 7.98
N VAL A 14 -3.36 2.24 6.73
CA VAL A 14 -4.39 3.09 6.10
C VAL A 14 -5.75 2.42 6.24
N ARG A 15 -6.70 3.09 6.87
CA ARG A 15 -8.07 2.57 7.08
C ARG A 15 -8.94 2.79 5.84
N LYS A 16 -9.87 1.85 5.60
CA LYS A 16 -10.85 1.92 4.50
C LYS A 16 -11.93 3.00 4.69
N ALA A 17 -12.22 3.42 5.93
CA ALA A 17 -13.17 4.50 6.24
C ALA A 17 -12.83 5.15 7.60
N PRO A 18 -13.01 6.48 7.75
CA PRO A 18 -12.83 7.16 9.03
C PRO A 18 -13.94 6.79 10.03
N LYS A 19 -13.62 6.79 11.33
CA LYS A 19 -14.63 6.61 12.39
C LYS A 19 -15.57 7.84 12.47
N PRO A 20 -16.86 7.66 12.82
CA PRO A 20 -17.83 8.76 12.90
C PRO A 20 -17.56 9.78 14.02
N HIS A 21 -16.76 9.43 15.04
CA HIS A 21 -16.40 10.33 16.15
C HIS A 21 -14.92 10.15 16.55
N GLY A 22 -14.15 11.25 16.58
CA GLY A 22 -12.69 11.29 16.83
C GLY A 22 -11.91 11.95 15.67
N THR A 23 -10.65 12.33 15.88
CA THR A 23 -9.77 12.87 14.81
C THR A 23 -9.80 11.91 13.62
N ARG A 24 -10.12 12.44 12.43
CA ARG A 24 -10.48 11.69 11.22
C ARG A 24 -9.23 11.13 10.52
N ASP A 25 -8.31 10.57 11.29
CA ASP A 25 -7.00 10.18 10.78
C ASP A 25 -7.14 8.83 10.08
N VAL A 26 -7.07 8.87 8.75
CA VAL A 26 -7.14 7.70 7.87
C VAL A 26 -5.85 6.86 7.98
N ILE A 27 -4.77 7.46 8.51
CA ILE A 27 -3.46 6.86 8.72
C ILE A 27 -3.21 6.68 10.23
N GLU A 28 -2.90 5.45 10.63
CA GLU A 28 -2.54 5.10 12.01
C GLU A 28 -1.09 4.62 12.11
N GLY A 29 -0.53 4.65 13.33
CA GLY A 29 0.81 4.14 13.62
C GLY A 29 1.91 5.20 13.66
N LEU A 30 1.57 6.47 13.38
CA LEU A 30 2.45 7.61 13.59
C LEU A 30 2.45 8.04 15.06
N GLY A 31 3.63 8.26 15.64
CA GLY A 31 3.76 8.86 16.96
C GLY A 31 3.38 10.35 17.00
N PRO A 32 3.24 10.97 18.19
CA PRO A 32 2.78 12.36 18.34
C PRO A 32 3.60 13.45 17.63
N LYS A 33 4.82 13.13 17.17
CA LYS A 33 5.73 14.02 16.45
C LYS A 33 6.18 13.43 15.11
N GLU A 34 5.54 12.36 14.66
CA GLU A 34 5.86 11.72 13.39
C GLU A 34 4.83 12.12 12.33
N ASP A 35 5.32 12.47 11.15
CA ASP A 35 4.54 12.74 9.95
C ASP A 35 5.03 11.83 8.80
N LEU A 36 4.53 12.07 7.59
CA LEU A 36 5.02 11.43 6.36
C LEU A 36 5.64 12.43 5.38
N GLU A 37 5.76 13.70 5.74
CA GLU A 37 6.22 14.74 4.81
C GLU A 37 7.63 14.42 4.29
N GLY A 38 7.76 14.30 2.96
CA GLY A 38 9.02 13.96 2.30
C GLY A 38 9.50 12.52 2.52
N LYS A 39 8.76 11.69 3.26
CA LYS A 39 9.14 10.29 3.51
C LYS A 39 8.75 9.41 2.34
N VAL A 40 9.67 8.52 1.94
CA VAL A 40 9.39 7.48 0.95
C VAL A 40 8.68 6.32 1.65
N VAL A 41 7.51 5.94 1.13
CA VAL A 41 6.64 4.91 1.70
C VAL A 41 6.35 3.85 0.65
N LEU A 42 6.55 2.58 1.02
CA LEU A 42 6.12 1.42 0.26
C LEU A 42 4.74 0.99 0.76
N ILE A 43 3.76 0.88 -0.13
CA ILE A 43 2.46 0.29 0.20
C ILE A 43 2.56 -1.22 0.04
N VAL A 44 2.06 -1.98 1.02
CA VAL A 44 2.06 -3.45 1.00
C VAL A 44 0.64 -3.95 1.19
N ASP A 45 0.22 -4.88 0.34
CA ASP A 45 -1.07 -5.59 0.44
C ASP A 45 -0.86 -7.11 0.30
N ASP A 46 -1.82 -7.94 0.71
CA ASP A 46 -1.70 -9.39 0.53
C ASP A 46 -2.01 -9.80 -0.92
N VAL A 47 -3.13 -9.30 -1.46
CA VAL A 47 -3.64 -9.66 -2.78
C VAL A 47 -4.07 -8.41 -3.55
N ALA A 48 -3.52 -8.22 -4.74
CA ALA A 48 -3.96 -7.19 -5.66
C ALA A 48 -5.02 -7.75 -6.63
N THR A 49 -6.22 -7.16 -6.63
CA THR A 49 -7.29 -7.44 -7.62
C THR A 49 -7.36 -6.32 -8.66
N SER A 50 -8.30 -5.38 -8.47
CA SER A 50 -8.42 -4.17 -9.30
C SER A 50 -7.43 -3.07 -8.93
N GLY A 51 -6.70 -3.19 -7.81
CA GLY A 51 -5.78 -2.17 -7.30
C GLY A 51 -6.44 -0.97 -6.60
N LYS A 52 -7.77 -0.86 -6.57
CA LYS A 52 -8.47 0.31 -5.99
C LYS A 52 -8.21 0.54 -4.50
N SER A 53 -8.02 -0.53 -3.73
CA SER A 53 -7.71 -0.42 -2.29
C SER A 53 -6.30 0.15 -2.08
N ILE A 54 -5.32 -0.38 -2.84
CA ILE A 54 -3.94 0.08 -2.84
C ILE A 54 -3.87 1.55 -3.28
N LEU A 55 -4.59 1.92 -4.34
CA LEU A 55 -4.65 3.30 -4.83
C LEU A 55 -5.17 4.29 -3.77
N LYS A 56 -6.25 3.95 -3.06
CA LYS A 56 -6.74 4.78 -1.96
C LYS A 56 -5.69 4.97 -0.86
N ALA A 57 -4.93 3.92 -0.54
CA ALA A 57 -3.85 4.03 0.43
C ALA A 57 -2.72 4.95 -0.05
N ILE A 58 -2.35 4.85 -1.32
CA ILE A 58 -1.38 5.74 -1.97
C ILE A 58 -1.84 7.20 -1.90
N GLU A 59 -3.10 7.47 -2.23
CA GLU A 59 -3.69 8.80 -2.22
C GLU A 59 -3.65 9.42 -0.82
N GLU A 60 -4.01 8.67 0.22
CA GLU A 60 -3.97 9.16 1.61
C GLU A 60 -2.55 9.46 2.08
N VAL A 61 -1.58 8.61 1.73
CA VAL A 61 -0.16 8.86 2.07
C VAL A 61 0.35 10.10 1.34
N ARG A 62 0.05 10.24 0.05
CA ARG A 62 0.43 11.43 -0.74
C ARG A 62 -0.24 12.71 -0.22
N ARG A 63 -1.49 12.62 0.24
CA ARG A 63 -2.25 13.75 0.81
C ARG A 63 -1.57 14.36 2.04
N VAL A 64 -0.81 13.57 2.81
CA VAL A 64 -0.06 14.03 3.99
C VAL A 64 1.43 14.24 3.70
N GLY A 65 1.82 14.39 2.44
CA GLY A 65 3.19 14.72 2.02
C GLY A 65 4.13 13.52 1.83
N GLY A 66 3.62 12.29 1.97
CA GLY A 66 4.39 11.07 1.70
C GLY A 66 4.62 10.86 0.21
N ILE A 67 5.77 10.26 -0.13
CA ILE A 67 6.17 9.93 -1.50
C ILE A 67 5.97 8.42 -1.69
N VAL A 68 5.13 8.04 -2.65
CA VAL A 68 4.91 6.65 -3.01
C VAL A 68 5.19 6.45 -4.49
N GLY A 69 6.24 5.70 -4.81
CA GLY A 69 6.59 5.29 -6.18
C GLY A 69 6.34 3.80 -6.44
N ASP A 70 6.22 3.00 -5.38
CA ASP A 70 6.13 1.55 -5.46
C ASP A 70 5.05 1.02 -4.51
N ALA A 71 4.42 -0.08 -4.91
CA ALA A 71 3.56 -0.91 -4.08
C ALA A 71 3.98 -2.37 -4.24
N ALA A 72 3.77 -3.20 -3.22
CA ALA A 72 4.07 -4.62 -3.26
C ALA A 72 2.87 -5.46 -2.81
N CYS A 73 2.67 -6.62 -3.44
CA CYS A 73 1.72 -7.62 -2.97
C CYS A 73 2.28 -9.05 -3.06
N LEU A 74 1.70 -9.97 -2.30
CA LEU A 74 2.07 -11.38 -2.43
C LEU A 74 1.54 -11.96 -3.74
N VAL A 75 0.27 -11.69 -4.08
CA VAL A 75 -0.39 -12.24 -5.28
C VAL A 75 -1.05 -11.11 -6.08
N ASP A 76 -0.66 -10.93 -7.35
CA ASP A 76 -1.46 -10.17 -8.32
C ASP A 76 -2.44 -11.13 -9.00
N ARG A 77 -3.74 -10.79 -8.98
CA ARG A 77 -4.78 -11.59 -9.60
C ARG A 77 -4.94 -11.37 -11.10
N ASP A 78 -4.09 -10.54 -11.71
CA ASP A 78 -4.17 -10.18 -13.12
C ASP A 78 -5.50 -9.49 -13.49
N GLU A 79 -6.12 -8.81 -12.51
CA GLU A 79 -7.43 -8.15 -12.62
C GLU A 79 -7.32 -6.62 -12.85
N GLY A 80 -6.14 -6.16 -13.28
CA GLY A 80 -5.89 -4.77 -13.70
C GLY A 80 -5.24 -3.87 -12.65
N ALA A 81 -4.84 -4.38 -11.48
CA ALA A 81 -4.12 -3.60 -10.47
C ALA A 81 -2.84 -2.93 -11.02
N THR A 82 -1.98 -3.71 -11.69
CA THR A 82 -0.74 -3.21 -12.29
C THR A 82 -0.98 -2.03 -13.24
N ALA A 83 -1.96 -2.16 -14.15
CA ALA A 83 -2.29 -1.10 -15.11
C ALA A 83 -2.91 0.14 -14.42
N LEU A 84 -3.74 -0.05 -13.40
CA LEU A 84 -4.33 1.06 -12.64
C LEU A 84 -3.25 1.85 -11.90
N LEU A 85 -2.34 1.16 -11.21
CA LEU A 85 -1.30 1.81 -10.41
C LEU A 85 -0.26 2.52 -11.30
N ALA A 86 0.09 1.94 -12.45
CA ALA A 86 0.98 2.58 -13.42
C ALA A 86 0.43 3.94 -13.93
N GLN A 87 -0.88 4.05 -14.14
CA GLN A 87 -1.54 5.33 -14.50
C GLN A 87 -1.39 6.42 -13.43
N HIS A 88 -1.10 6.04 -12.18
CA HIS A 88 -0.88 6.93 -11.05
C HIS A 88 0.60 7.05 -10.65
N GLY A 89 1.50 6.62 -11.56
CA GLY A 89 2.94 6.69 -11.36
C GLY A 89 3.46 5.77 -10.26
N VAL A 90 2.81 4.61 -10.06
CA VAL A 90 3.22 3.61 -9.08
C VAL A 90 3.47 2.26 -9.74
N THR A 91 4.64 1.67 -9.48
CA THR A 91 4.97 0.31 -9.91
C THR A 91 4.43 -0.70 -8.90
N LEU A 92 3.66 -1.69 -9.36
CA LEU A 92 3.26 -2.83 -8.53
C LEU A 92 4.27 -3.96 -8.68
N HIS A 93 4.81 -4.42 -7.55
CA HIS A 93 5.68 -5.59 -7.44
C HIS A 93 4.89 -6.75 -6.82
N SER A 94 4.77 -7.85 -7.53
CA SER A 94 4.12 -9.08 -7.07
C SER A 94 5.15 -10.19 -6.87
N VAL A 95 4.92 -11.06 -5.89
CA VAL A 95 5.72 -12.30 -5.75
C VAL A 95 5.19 -13.38 -6.69
N LEU A 96 3.87 -13.42 -6.87
CA LEU A 96 3.17 -14.41 -7.67
C LEU A 96 2.08 -13.75 -8.51
N HIS A 97 1.78 -14.33 -9.67
CA HIS A 97 0.64 -13.97 -10.52
C HIS A 97 -0.39 -15.10 -10.54
N ALA A 98 -1.68 -14.77 -10.59
CA ALA A 98 -2.73 -15.79 -10.69
C ALA A 98 -2.58 -16.65 -11.95
N SER A 99 -2.12 -16.06 -13.06
CA SER A 99 -1.79 -16.79 -14.30
C SER A 99 -0.78 -17.93 -14.09
N GLU A 100 0.13 -17.85 -13.12
CA GLU A 100 1.11 -18.92 -12.82
C GLU A 100 0.46 -20.19 -12.23
N PHE A 101 -0.78 -20.08 -11.73
CA PHE A 101 -1.53 -21.19 -11.14
C PHE A 101 -2.60 -21.76 -12.07
N VAL A 102 -3.05 -20.99 -13.07
CA VAL A 102 -4.12 -21.40 -14.00
C VAL A 102 -3.61 -22.44 -15.01
N GLU A 103 -2.31 -22.50 -15.29
CA GLU A 103 -1.71 -23.47 -16.24
C GLU A 103 -1.41 -24.86 -15.65
N ARG A 104 -1.75 -25.12 -14.38
CA ARG A 104 -1.42 -26.40 -13.68
C ARG A 104 -2.52 -27.48 -13.73
N HIS A 105 -3.48 -27.40 -14.64
CA HIS A 105 -4.54 -28.41 -14.81
C HIS A 105 -4.62 -28.94 -16.24
#